data_AF-A0AAD6YE61-F1
#
_entry.id   AF-A0AAD6YE61-F1
#
_cell.length_a   1.000
_cell.length_b   1.000
_cell.length_c   1.000
_cell.angle_alpha   90.00
_cell.angle_beta   90.00
_cell.angle_gamma   90.00
#
_symmetry.space_group_name_H-M   'P 1'
#
loop_
_entity.id
_entity.type
_entity.pdbx_description
1 polymer ?
#
loop_
_entity_poly.entity_id
_entity_poly.type
_entity_poly.pdbx_seq_one_letter_code
_entity_poly.pdbx_strand_id
1 'polypeptide(L)'
;WRVWIYREFKVKSSKPPRTANFPLDQPLRIFQLPEGEDKWKKHGERFLQHCVDEVNADSHPEEKKLEYSFTAPDEDQDWKLVNPFGMYATYIHINDWNRWMRHLDTFDDQRKQEGPSVRPFVAPIGQTGKMEEAMTKIAQEANQVQNHEVDANDDQHGVGKVTLEDIGVDPKKAKRAKATKVLSRRARDLGVAEGLISYDDKGVTMFVALAAEKIKNARGMRDTEESQSQVMGGITAPTIADSLGWSKKMHAFWLAVFQWLHLSGFAFGGFGLPGQKEGYSSSQMPFNLVFGTSESNSLMTRYENAWQDVLEKEQELSIRWTDLTRIYTKKVIKQPQDAGLDIRTNAGDVPIEFDHYDSATDRYTTRRFCLFPHDSKAKHFDQIPGVAAETMRAHLEEYHFLAYSIEYTLWMTTKASYLFNDLPAVKTTVHFFPFTRPLLHKAECDLDRVVIRNLYEQALAGLEDYEDALVDEYGMRNVKPKGRKPKASKGRSKKASQSAKK
;
A
#
# COMPACT_ATOMS: atom_id res chain seq x y z
N TRP A 1 -14.88 25.55 9.03
CA TRP A 1 -14.34 24.76 7.91
C TRP A 1 -14.36 23.24 8.17
N ARG A 2 -13.67 22.69 9.19
CA ARG A 2 -13.78 21.25 9.56
C ARG A 2 -15.23 20.78 9.75
N VAL A 3 -16.01 21.58 10.47
CA VAL A 3 -17.46 21.40 10.67
C VAL A 3 -18.26 21.46 9.36
N TRP A 4 -17.80 22.25 8.38
CA TRP A 4 -18.47 22.36 7.07
C TRP A 4 -18.26 21.11 6.23
N ILE A 5 -17.03 20.57 6.13
CA ILE A 5 -16.78 19.27 5.46
C ILE A 5 -17.54 18.12 6.12
N TYR A 6 -17.52 18.04 7.45
CA TYR A 6 -18.26 16.99 8.17
C TYR A 6 -19.77 17.07 7.92
N ARG A 7 -20.30 18.29 7.80
CA ARG A 7 -21.72 18.54 7.58
C ARG A 7 -22.15 18.32 6.13
N GLU A 8 -21.33 18.75 5.17
CA GLU A 8 -21.64 18.65 3.73
C GLU A 8 -21.49 17.22 3.21
N PHE A 9 -20.42 16.52 3.62
CA PHE A 9 -20.11 15.17 3.13
C PHE A 9 -20.59 14.05 4.06
N LYS A 10 -21.32 14.37 5.14
CA LYS A 10 -21.85 13.41 6.15
C LYS A 10 -20.81 12.39 6.64
N VAL A 11 -19.55 12.79 6.72
CA VAL A 11 -18.46 11.92 7.17
C VAL A 11 -18.64 11.74 8.68
N LYS A 12 -19.10 10.56 9.12
CA LYS A 12 -19.01 10.16 10.54
C LYS A 12 -17.55 10.29 10.97
N SER A 13 -17.28 10.44 12.26
CA SER A 13 -15.94 10.65 12.86
C SER A 13 -14.90 9.54 12.59
N SER A 14 -15.11 8.67 11.60
CA SER A 14 -14.09 7.83 10.98
C SER A 14 -13.00 8.68 10.34
N LYS A 15 -11.77 8.15 10.37
CA LYS A 15 -10.57 8.70 9.74
C LYS A 15 -10.90 9.33 8.38
N PRO A 16 -10.35 10.52 8.04
CA PRO A 16 -10.66 11.19 6.78
C PRO A 16 -10.37 10.26 5.60
N PRO A 17 -11.13 10.38 4.48
CA PRO A 17 -10.90 9.56 3.31
C PRO A 17 -9.45 9.69 2.86
N ARG A 18 -8.77 8.56 2.62
CA ARG A 18 -7.41 8.50 2.07
C ARG A 18 -7.38 8.81 0.56
N THR A 19 -8.37 9.53 0.06
CA THR A 19 -8.50 9.88 -1.35
C THR A 19 -8.89 11.35 -1.43
N ALA A 20 -8.41 12.04 -2.45
CA ALA A 20 -8.79 13.41 -2.72
C ALA A 20 -10.00 13.44 -3.66
N ASN A 21 -10.94 14.33 -3.42
CA ASN A 21 -11.97 14.72 -4.40
C ASN A 21 -11.63 16.12 -4.92
N PHE A 22 -10.37 16.28 -5.33
CA PHE A 22 -9.84 17.52 -5.84
C PHE A 22 -10.55 17.86 -7.16
N PRO A 23 -11.09 19.07 -7.33
CA PRO A 23 -11.78 19.42 -8.58
C PRO A 23 -10.80 19.32 -9.75
N LEU A 24 -11.26 18.79 -10.86
CA LEU A 24 -10.49 18.65 -12.10
C LEU A 24 -11.19 19.45 -13.19
N ASP A 25 -10.41 20.18 -13.99
CA ASP A 25 -10.92 20.90 -15.17
C ASP A 25 -11.06 19.96 -16.36
N GLN A 26 -10.33 18.85 -16.35
CA GLN A 26 -10.41 17.77 -17.33
C GLN A 26 -10.80 16.46 -16.64
N PRO A 27 -11.58 15.58 -17.29
CA PRO A 27 -11.85 14.26 -16.74
C PRO A 27 -10.56 13.45 -16.59
N LEU A 28 -10.53 12.53 -15.64
CA LEU A 28 -9.46 11.54 -15.57
C LEU A 28 -9.56 10.61 -16.77
N ARG A 29 -8.49 10.53 -17.55
CA ARG A 29 -8.45 9.64 -18.70
C ARG A 29 -8.10 8.22 -18.24
N ILE A 30 -8.87 7.24 -18.72
CA ILE A 30 -8.70 5.83 -18.44
C ILE A 30 -8.24 5.15 -19.73
N PHE A 31 -7.11 4.47 -19.68
CA PHE A 31 -6.56 3.77 -20.84
C PHE A 31 -6.23 2.33 -20.48
N GLN A 32 -6.61 1.39 -21.34
CA GLN A 32 -6.33 -0.03 -21.15
C GLN A 32 -4.86 -0.33 -21.45
N LEU A 33 -4.19 -1.08 -20.58
CA LEU A 33 -2.77 -1.41 -20.79
C LEU A 33 -2.62 -2.54 -21.83
N PRO A 34 -1.65 -2.48 -22.75
CA PRO A 34 -1.40 -3.53 -23.74
C PRO A 34 -1.08 -4.90 -23.13
N GLU A 35 -0.28 -4.93 -22.05
CA GLU A 35 0.00 -6.17 -21.30
C GLU A 35 -1.27 -6.71 -20.62
N GLY A 36 -2.19 -5.80 -20.32
CA GLY A 36 -3.53 -6.11 -19.87
C GLY A 36 -4.44 -6.61 -21.00
N GLU A 37 -4.21 -6.23 -22.26
CA GLU A 37 -5.03 -6.70 -23.37
C GLU A 37 -4.89 -8.21 -23.55
N ASP A 38 -3.67 -8.74 -23.57
CA ASP A 38 -3.47 -10.19 -23.65
C ASP A 38 -4.00 -10.93 -22.41
N LYS A 39 -3.81 -10.34 -21.22
CA LYS A 39 -4.23 -10.92 -19.94
C LYS A 39 -5.73 -10.83 -19.71
N TRP A 40 -6.41 -9.82 -20.25
CA TRP A 40 -7.82 -9.49 -19.99
C TRP A 40 -8.67 -9.49 -21.27
N LYS A 41 -8.15 -10.06 -22.36
CA LYS A 41 -8.76 -10.13 -23.69
C LYS A 41 -10.21 -10.62 -23.67
N LYS A 42 -10.53 -11.54 -22.75
CA LYS A 42 -11.89 -12.08 -22.54
C LYS A 42 -12.90 -11.02 -22.08
N HIS A 43 -12.46 -9.99 -21.35
CA HIS A 43 -13.33 -8.90 -20.88
C HIS A 43 -13.38 -7.75 -21.90
N GLY A 44 -12.27 -7.50 -22.62
CA GLY A 44 -12.20 -6.55 -23.74
C GLY A 44 -12.38 -5.07 -23.35
N GLU A 45 -12.15 -4.17 -24.31
CA GLU A 45 -12.25 -2.70 -24.12
C GLU A 45 -13.64 -2.26 -23.65
N ARG A 46 -14.69 -2.93 -24.15
CA ARG A 46 -16.09 -2.64 -23.79
C ARG A 46 -16.38 -2.84 -22.31
N PHE A 47 -15.71 -3.78 -21.65
CA PHE A 47 -15.90 -3.99 -20.22
C PHE A 47 -15.43 -2.78 -19.42
N LEU A 48 -14.25 -2.23 -19.76
CA LEU A 48 -13.71 -1.09 -19.02
C LEU A 48 -14.48 0.20 -19.32
N GLN A 49 -14.90 0.41 -20.59
CA GLN A 49 -15.82 1.48 -20.94
C GLN A 49 -17.12 1.41 -20.13
N HIS A 50 -17.72 0.22 -20.01
CA HIS A 50 -18.93 0.03 -19.22
C HIS A 50 -18.71 0.40 -17.74
N CYS A 51 -17.59 -0.01 -17.14
CA CYS A 51 -17.25 0.37 -15.77
C CYS A 51 -17.08 1.89 -15.60
N VAL A 52 -16.49 2.57 -16.58
CA VAL A 52 -16.34 4.03 -16.59
C VAL A 52 -17.71 4.72 -16.67
N ASP A 53 -18.60 4.21 -17.53
CA ASP A 53 -19.96 4.74 -17.68
C ASP A 53 -20.77 4.60 -16.38
N GLU A 54 -20.65 3.48 -15.66
CA GLU A 54 -21.30 3.29 -14.36
C GLU A 54 -20.82 4.28 -13.30
N VAL A 55 -19.50 4.54 -13.21
CA VAL A 55 -18.96 5.54 -12.26
C VAL A 55 -19.47 6.95 -12.59
N ASN A 56 -19.56 7.28 -13.88
CA ASN A 56 -20.10 8.56 -14.33
C ASN A 56 -21.61 8.68 -14.09
N ALA A 57 -22.38 7.58 -14.21
CA ALA A 57 -23.83 7.56 -13.96
C ALA A 57 -24.17 7.81 -12.47
N ASP A 58 -23.30 7.38 -11.56
CA ASP A 58 -23.41 7.67 -10.12
C ASP A 58 -22.97 9.11 -9.75
N SER A 59 -22.43 9.87 -10.71
CA SER A 59 -22.00 11.26 -10.53
C SER A 59 -23.05 12.27 -11.01
N HIS A 60 -22.92 13.53 -10.61
CA HIS A 60 -23.81 14.58 -11.11
C HIS A 60 -23.68 14.69 -12.65
N PRO A 61 -24.78 14.89 -13.41
CA PRO A 61 -24.78 14.84 -14.89
C PRO A 61 -23.81 15.82 -15.58
N GLU A 62 -23.45 16.91 -14.91
CA GLU A 62 -22.54 17.95 -15.42
C GLU A 62 -21.07 17.69 -15.06
N GLU A 63 -20.79 16.68 -14.23
CA GLU A 63 -19.45 16.30 -13.77
C GLU A 63 -19.05 14.94 -14.34
N LYS A 64 -18.70 14.88 -15.63
CA LYS A 64 -17.99 13.69 -16.12
C LYS A 64 -16.63 13.62 -15.43
N LYS A 65 -16.48 12.68 -14.50
CA LYS A 65 -15.25 12.52 -13.71
C LYS A 65 -14.21 11.68 -14.42
N LEU A 66 -14.67 10.73 -15.23
CA LEU A 66 -13.83 9.79 -15.96
C LEU A 66 -14.12 9.88 -17.46
N GLU A 67 -13.09 9.71 -18.27
CA GLU A 67 -13.16 9.59 -19.72
C GLU A 67 -12.36 8.36 -20.15
N TYR A 68 -13.00 7.40 -20.83
CA TYR A 68 -12.27 6.27 -21.40
C TYR A 68 -11.64 6.68 -22.74
N SER A 69 -10.38 6.33 -22.92
CA SER A 69 -9.62 6.60 -24.13
C SER A 69 -9.20 5.30 -24.80
N PHE A 70 -9.44 5.19 -26.11
CA PHE A 70 -8.99 4.07 -26.95
C PHE A 70 -7.51 4.20 -27.36
N THR A 71 -6.95 5.41 -27.25
CA THR A 71 -5.54 5.67 -27.56
C THR A 71 -4.79 6.05 -26.30
N ALA A 72 -3.53 5.62 -26.20
CA ALA A 72 -2.67 6.02 -25.09
C ALA A 72 -2.63 7.55 -25.01
N PRO A 73 -2.92 8.15 -23.85
CA PRO A 73 -2.81 9.59 -23.67
C PRO A 73 -1.36 10.04 -23.85
N ASP A 74 -1.17 11.31 -24.22
CA ASP A 74 0.14 11.90 -24.48
C ASP A 74 0.92 12.08 -23.17
N GLU A 75 2.07 11.41 -23.04
CA GLU A 75 2.89 11.45 -21.82
C GLU A 75 3.48 12.86 -21.55
N ASP A 76 3.53 13.74 -22.56
CA ASP A 76 3.93 15.14 -22.40
C ASP A 76 2.80 16.03 -21.83
N GLN A 77 1.55 15.54 -21.88
CA GLN A 77 0.34 16.28 -21.47
C GLN A 77 -0.35 15.69 -20.24
N ASP A 78 -0.04 14.45 -19.90
CA ASP A 78 -0.76 13.70 -18.88
C ASP A 78 0.20 13.01 -17.89
N TRP A 79 -0.11 13.12 -16.59
CA TRP A 79 0.58 12.39 -15.52
C TRP A 79 -0.10 11.04 -15.29
N LYS A 80 0.69 9.96 -15.36
CA LYS A 80 0.20 8.57 -15.35
C LYS A 80 0.24 7.96 -13.95
N LEU A 81 -0.84 7.27 -13.59
CA LEU A 81 -0.90 6.34 -12.48
C LEU A 81 -1.39 4.97 -12.99
N VAL A 82 -0.77 3.90 -12.53
CA VAL A 82 -1.18 2.53 -12.88
C VAL A 82 -2.29 2.07 -11.92
N ASN A 83 -3.17 1.17 -12.36
CA ASN A 83 -4.21 0.62 -11.50
C ASN A 83 -3.73 -0.60 -10.66
N PRO A 84 -4.53 -1.06 -9.69
CA PRO A 84 -4.20 -2.23 -8.86
C PRO A 84 -4.10 -3.57 -9.58
N PHE A 85 -4.75 -3.74 -10.74
CA PHE A 85 -4.95 -5.04 -11.38
C PHE A 85 -4.03 -5.30 -12.58
N GLY A 86 -3.29 -4.29 -13.04
CA GLY A 86 -2.59 -4.32 -14.32
C GLY A 86 -3.56 -4.39 -15.51
N MET A 87 -4.75 -3.79 -15.39
CA MET A 87 -5.75 -3.74 -16.47
C MET A 87 -5.72 -2.40 -17.21
N TYR A 88 -5.54 -1.31 -16.48
CA TYR A 88 -5.66 0.04 -16.99
C TYR A 88 -4.72 0.99 -16.26
N ALA A 89 -4.50 2.15 -16.86
CA ALA A 89 -3.85 3.29 -16.23
C ALA A 89 -4.81 4.49 -16.24
N THR A 90 -4.66 5.32 -15.22
CA THR A 90 -5.35 6.59 -15.06
C THR A 90 -4.38 7.72 -15.37
N TYR A 91 -4.88 8.74 -16.04
CA TYR A 91 -4.09 9.86 -16.54
C TYR A 91 -4.75 11.17 -16.09
N ILE A 92 -3.95 12.01 -15.45
CA ILE A 92 -4.36 13.33 -14.96
C ILE A 92 -3.74 14.36 -15.88
N HIS A 93 -4.56 15.25 -16.44
CA HIS A 93 -4.05 16.33 -17.28
C HIS A 93 -3.03 17.20 -16.52
N ILE A 94 -1.93 17.57 -17.18
CA ILE A 94 -0.79 18.25 -16.54
C ILE A 94 -1.19 19.58 -15.88
N ASN A 95 -2.19 20.28 -16.41
CA ASN A 95 -2.71 21.52 -15.78
C ASN A 95 -3.39 21.23 -14.44
N ASP A 96 -4.18 20.17 -14.35
CA ASP A 96 -4.85 19.76 -13.11
C ASP A 96 -3.85 19.25 -12.08
N TRP A 97 -2.84 18.48 -12.53
CA TRP A 97 -1.76 18.04 -11.67
C TRP A 97 -0.89 19.21 -11.18
N ASN A 98 -0.56 20.19 -12.03
CA ASN A 98 0.11 21.43 -11.61
C ASN A 98 -0.74 22.20 -10.60
N ARG A 99 -2.06 22.27 -10.81
CA ARG A 99 -2.98 22.92 -9.86
C ARG A 99 -3.03 22.19 -8.54
N TRP A 100 -3.00 20.85 -8.55
CA TRP A 100 -2.87 20.03 -7.36
C TRP A 100 -1.57 20.33 -6.61
N MET A 101 -0.42 20.30 -7.30
CA MET A 101 0.88 20.60 -6.70
C MET A 101 0.92 22.01 -6.10
N ARG A 102 0.42 23.03 -6.82
CA ARG A 102 0.27 24.40 -6.28
C ARG A 102 -0.73 24.48 -5.13
N HIS A 103 -1.81 23.71 -5.17
CA HIS A 103 -2.79 23.67 -4.07
C HIS A 103 -2.13 23.18 -2.78
N LEU A 104 -1.24 22.21 -2.89
CA LEU A 104 -0.45 21.75 -1.76
C LEU A 104 0.55 22.81 -1.25
N ASP A 105 0.90 23.79 -2.07
CA ASP A 105 1.83 24.89 -1.76
C ASP A 105 1.12 26.15 -1.22
N THR A 106 -0.11 26.43 -1.66
CA THR A 106 -0.86 27.68 -1.43
C THR A 106 -1.59 27.78 -0.10
N PHE A 107 -1.48 26.79 0.79
CA PHE A 107 -1.97 26.92 2.18
C PHE A 107 -1.13 27.88 3.04
N ASP A 108 -0.18 28.58 2.43
CA ASP A 108 0.82 29.44 3.05
C ASP A 108 0.64 30.90 2.58
N ASP A 109 -0.44 31.55 3.02
CA ASP A 109 -0.76 32.96 2.66
C ASP A 109 0.35 33.96 3.04
N GLN A 110 1.32 33.58 3.88
CA GLN A 110 2.44 34.42 4.27
C GLN A 110 3.73 34.24 3.44
N ARG A 111 3.79 33.26 2.52
CA ARG A 111 5.06 32.86 1.85
C ARG A 111 5.02 32.80 0.33
N LYS A 112 4.31 33.74 -0.31
CA LYS A 112 4.43 34.01 -1.76
C LYS A 112 5.88 34.31 -2.23
N GLN A 113 6.87 34.41 -1.33
CA GLN A 113 8.25 34.77 -1.63
C GLN A 113 9.27 33.61 -1.62
N GLU A 114 8.92 32.39 -1.12
CA GLU A 114 9.92 31.32 -0.91
C GLU A 114 9.97 30.24 -2.02
N GLY A 115 9.24 30.44 -3.11
CA GLY A 115 9.26 29.55 -4.27
C GLY A 115 8.43 28.25 -4.12
N PRO A 116 8.40 27.41 -5.16
CA PRO A 116 7.52 26.25 -5.26
C PRO A 116 7.99 25.11 -4.35
N SER A 117 7.05 24.47 -3.65
CA SER A 117 7.35 23.42 -2.67
C SER A 117 7.47 22.05 -3.34
N VAL A 118 8.57 21.90 -4.07
CA VAL A 118 9.19 20.58 -4.26
C VAL A 118 9.86 20.20 -2.94
N ARG A 119 9.67 18.95 -2.50
CA ARG A 119 10.36 18.43 -1.32
C ARG A 119 11.77 18.01 -1.76
N PRO A 120 12.84 18.64 -1.23
CA PRO A 120 14.18 18.17 -1.53
C PRO A 120 14.34 16.75 -0.98
N PHE A 121 15.07 15.89 -1.68
CA PHE A 121 15.59 14.69 -1.04
C PHE A 121 16.45 15.14 0.14
N VAL A 122 16.35 14.41 1.25
CA VAL A 122 17.12 14.49 2.51
C VAL A 122 18.19 15.60 2.55
N ALA A 123 18.04 16.56 3.48
CA ALA A 123 19.03 17.61 3.72
C ALA A 123 20.45 17.03 3.97
N PRO A 124 21.53 17.80 3.72
CA PRO A 124 22.91 17.33 3.91
C PRO A 124 23.14 16.69 5.28
N ILE A 125 23.98 15.65 5.30
CA ILE A 125 24.33 14.75 6.43
C ILE A 125 24.53 15.45 7.80
N GLY A 126 24.82 16.75 7.85
CA GLY A 126 25.00 17.51 9.08
C GLY A 126 23.73 17.81 9.91
N GLN A 127 22.52 17.45 9.46
CA GLN A 127 21.26 17.68 10.22
C GLN A 127 20.60 16.40 10.76
N THR A 128 21.30 15.26 10.78
CA THR A 128 20.72 13.93 11.08
C THR A 128 20.54 13.59 12.56
N GLY A 129 20.82 14.50 13.51
CA GLY A 129 20.85 14.19 14.94
C GLY A 129 19.57 13.51 15.50
N LYS A 130 18.39 13.83 14.95
CA LYS A 130 17.13 13.15 15.31
C LYS A 130 16.93 11.80 14.63
N MET A 131 17.49 11.59 13.45
CA MET A 131 17.51 10.26 12.82
C MET A 131 18.44 9.33 13.60
N GLU A 132 19.57 9.82 14.09
CA GLU A 132 20.46 9.09 15.00
C GLU A 132 19.78 8.80 16.35
N GLU A 133 19.05 9.77 16.91
CA GLU A 133 18.20 9.58 18.10
C GLU A 133 17.18 8.46 17.86
N ALA A 134 16.59 8.39 16.66
CA ALA A 134 15.65 7.35 16.30
C ALA A 134 16.25 5.96 16.24
N MET A 135 17.37 5.83 15.55
CA MET A 135 18.10 4.56 15.50
C MET A 135 18.55 4.13 16.91
N THR A 136 18.94 5.09 17.75
CA THR A 136 19.34 4.81 19.14
C THR A 136 18.15 4.35 19.98
N LYS A 137 16.97 4.99 19.89
CA LYS A 137 15.78 4.58 20.65
C LYS A 137 15.25 3.22 20.21
N ILE A 138 15.16 2.98 18.90
CA ILE A 138 14.80 1.66 18.36
C ILE A 138 15.78 0.60 18.87
N ALA A 139 17.09 0.90 18.91
CA ALA A 139 18.10 0.00 19.45
C ALA A 139 18.08 -0.12 20.99
N GLN A 140 17.56 0.87 21.73
CA GLN A 140 17.45 0.87 23.18
C GLN A 140 16.23 0.09 23.67
N GLU A 141 15.07 0.29 23.05
CA GLU A 141 13.87 -0.52 23.29
C GLU A 141 14.17 -2.00 23.01
N ALA A 142 14.92 -2.26 21.94
CA ALA A 142 15.50 -3.56 21.62
C ALA A 142 16.35 -4.17 22.77
N ASN A 143 17.10 -3.35 23.52
CA ASN A 143 17.92 -3.83 24.65
C ASN A 143 17.09 -4.09 25.91
N GLN A 144 16.01 -3.34 26.13
CA GLN A 144 15.11 -3.56 27.27
C GLN A 144 14.41 -4.91 27.17
N VAL A 145 14.00 -5.32 25.97
CA VAL A 145 13.46 -6.66 25.69
C VAL A 145 14.49 -7.76 25.97
N GLN A 146 15.77 -7.53 25.66
CA GLN A 146 16.84 -8.52 25.88
C GLN A 146 17.21 -8.67 27.37
N ASN A 147 17.26 -7.58 28.14
CA ASN A 147 17.62 -7.65 29.56
C ASN A 147 16.54 -8.32 30.41
N HIS A 148 15.26 -8.13 30.07
CA HIS A 148 14.15 -8.79 30.75
C HIS A 148 14.16 -10.33 30.64
N GLU A 149 14.86 -10.90 29.66
CA GLU A 149 15.00 -12.35 29.51
C GLU A 149 16.24 -12.93 30.17
N VAL A 150 17.34 -12.16 30.27
CA VAL A 150 18.51 -12.58 31.06
C VAL A 150 18.10 -12.68 32.53
N ASP A 151 17.27 -11.74 33.00
CA ASP A 151 16.70 -11.80 34.34
C ASP A 151 15.64 -12.90 34.52
N ALA A 152 15.08 -13.45 33.43
CA ALA A 152 14.11 -14.55 33.48
C ALA A 152 14.74 -15.95 33.34
N ASN A 153 16.00 -16.04 32.87
CA ASN A 153 16.66 -17.32 32.59
C ASN A 153 18.06 -17.47 33.19
N ASP A 154 18.57 -16.53 33.98
CA ASP A 154 19.94 -16.64 34.50
C ASP A 154 20.13 -16.12 35.94
N ASP A 155 19.72 -16.94 36.91
CA ASP A 155 20.59 -17.21 38.05
C ASP A 155 21.76 -18.07 37.50
N GLN A 156 22.93 -17.44 37.31
CA GLN A 156 24.27 -18.02 37.01
C GLN A 156 24.84 -17.84 35.58
N HIS A 157 25.41 -16.67 35.30
CA HIS A 157 26.88 -16.47 35.31
C HIS A 157 27.27 -15.07 34.78
N GLY A 158 28.15 -14.42 35.52
CA GLY A 158 28.77 -13.15 35.13
C GLY A 158 29.65 -13.31 33.90
N VAL A 159 29.15 -12.92 32.74
CA VAL A 159 29.98 -12.69 31.55
C VAL A 159 30.17 -11.19 31.38
N GLY A 160 31.43 -10.76 31.42
CA GLY A 160 31.83 -9.37 31.31
C GLY A 160 31.31 -8.72 30.03
N LYS A 161 30.80 -7.49 30.18
CA LYS A 161 30.46 -6.58 29.08
C LYS A 161 31.73 -6.31 28.26
N VAL A 162 31.91 -7.01 27.14
CA VAL A 162 32.83 -6.56 26.09
C VAL A 162 32.19 -5.36 25.42
N THR A 163 32.85 -4.20 25.51
CA THR A 163 32.41 -2.98 24.86
C THR A 163 32.90 -2.97 23.41
N LEU A 164 32.07 -2.51 22.49
CA LEU A 164 32.36 -2.46 21.05
C LEU A 164 33.58 -1.58 20.70
N GLU A 165 33.97 -0.71 21.62
CA GLU A 165 35.20 0.09 21.57
C GLU A 165 36.47 -0.79 21.51
N ASP A 166 36.40 -2.04 21.99
CA ASP A 166 37.53 -2.96 22.09
C ASP A 166 37.85 -3.71 20.77
N ILE A 167 37.00 -3.60 19.73
CA ILE A 167 37.11 -4.42 18.49
C ILE A 167 37.44 -3.58 17.24
N GLY A 168 37.64 -2.26 17.36
CA GLY A 168 37.99 -1.41 16.21
C GLY A 168 36.93 -1.37 15.10
N VAL A 169 35.69 -1.77 15.40
CA VAL A 169 34.55 -1.70 14.49
C VAL A 169 33.97 -0.30 14.56
N ASP A 170 33.68 0.30 13.40
CA ASP A 170 32.96 1.58 13.33
C ASP A 170 31.70 1.55 14.22
N PRO A 171 31.58 2.46 15.21
CA PRO A 171 30.46 2.51 16.14
C PRO A 171 29.09 2.52 15.44
N LYS A 172 28.99 3.09 14.25
CA LYS A 172 27.75 3.14 13.46
C LYS A 172 27.36 1.76 12.92
N LYS A 173 28.33 1.03 12.34
CA LYS A 173 28.12 -0.34 11.84
C LYS A 173 27.76 -1.30 12.97
N ALA A 174 28.39 -1.16 14.13
CA ALA A 174 28.09 -1.98 15.30
C ALA A 174 26.67 -1.75 15.85
N LYS A 175 26.22 -0.47 15.94
CA LYS A 175 24.85 -0.12 16.32
C LYS A 175 23.82 -0.72 15.36
N ARG A 176 24.09 -0.64 14.05
CA ARG A 176 23.23 -1.24 13.00
C ARG A 176 23.15 -2.75 13.14
N ALA A 177 24.27 -3.45 13.23
CA ALA A 177 24.30 -4.91 13.39
C ALA A 177 23.50 -5.36 14.62
N LYS A 178 23.59 -4.60 15.73
CA LYS A 178 22.81 -4.84 16.94
C LYS A 178 21.30 -4.64 16.71
N ALA A 179 20.92 -3.53 16.09
CA ALA A 179 19.52 -3.25 15.74
C ALA A 179 18.95 -4.35 14.83
N THR A 180 19.66 -4.74 13.76
CA THR A 180 19.24 -5.81 12.85
C THR A 180 19.03 -7.13 13.58
N LYS A 181 19.97 -7.55 14.43
CA LYS A 181 19.86 -8.81 15.18
C LYS A 181 18.62 -8.84 16.08
N VAL A 182 18.29 -7.73 16.74
CA VAL A 182 17.10 -7.66 17.60
C VAL A 182 15.81 -7.59 16.79
N LEU A 183 15.81 -6.90 15.66
CA LEU A 183 14.64 -6.85 14.80
C LEU A 183 14.34 -8.22 14.18
N SER A 184 15.36 -8.97 13.75
CA SER A 184 15.22 -10.36 13.32
C SER A 184 14.72 -11.27 14.45
N ARG A 185 15.06 -10.96 15.70
CA ARG A 185 14.51 -11.65 16.87
C ARG A 185 13.04 -11.31 17.09
N ARG A 186 12.65 -10.03 17.11
CA ARG A 186 11.25 -9.61 17.23
C ARG A 186 10.37 -10.24 16.15
N ALA A 187 10.88 -10.39 14.93
CA ALA A 187 10.19 -11.14 13.88
C ALA A 187 9.93 -12.60 14.27
N ARG A 188 10.93 -13.31 14.80
CA ARG A 188 10.75 -14.68 15.32
C ARG A 188 9.78 -14.75 16.49
N ASP A 189 9.84 -13.82 17.43
CA ASP A 189 8.94 -13.77 18.60
C ASP A 189 7.47 -13.55 18.17
N LEU A 190 7.26 -12.80 17.08
CA LEU A 190 5.95 -12.61 16.44
C LEU A 190 5.57 -13.75 15.47
N GLY A 191 6.31 -14.86 15.48
CA GLY A 191 6.02 -16.05 14.68
C GLY A 191 6.29 -15.91 13.18
N VAL A 192 7.07 -14.91 12.77
CA VAL A 192 7.47 -14.74 11.36
C VAL A 192 8.50 -15.81 11.01
N ALA A 193 8.20 -16.58 9.96
CA ALA A 193 9.08 -17.65 9.51
C ALA A 193 10.40 -17.09 8.97
N GLU A 194 11.47 -17.86 9.16
CA GLU A 194 12.80 -17.51 8.66
C GLU A 194 12.79 -17.40 7.13
N GLY A 195 13.52 -16.42 6.59
CA GLY A 195 13.59 -16.16 5.15
C GLY A 195 12.43 -15.33 4.57
N LEU A 196 11.37 -15.04 5.35
CA LEU A 196 10.28 -14.16 4.89
C LEU A 196 10.66 -12.68 4.86
N ILE A 197 11.65 -12.29 5.64
CA ILE A 197 12.16 -10.92 5.70
C ILE A 197 13.68 -10.98 5.67
N SER A 198 14.27 -10.26 4.73
CA SER A 198 15.72 -10.01 4.68
C SER A 198 15.98 -8.52 4.57
N TYR A 199 17.14 -8.10 5.06
CA TYR A 199 17.58 -6.72 5.02
C TYR A 199 19.06 -6.65 4.67
N ASP A 200 19.40 -5.77 3.73
CA ASP A 200 20.76 -5.52 3.28
C ASP A 200 21.09 -4.01 3.30
N ASP A 201 22.19 -3.62 2.66
CA ASP A 201 22.64 -2.23 2.48
C ASP A 201 21.74 -1.40 1.55
N LYS A 202 20.89 -2.06 0.76
CA LYS A 202 19.97 -1.41 -0.17
C LYS A 202 18.60 -1.26 0.45
N GLY A 203 18.16 -2.18 1.30
CA GLY A 203 16.95 -2.03 2.09
C GLY A 203 16.34 -3.36 2.49
N VAL A 204 15.01 -3.43 2.52
CA VAL A 204 14.24 -4.60 2.95
C VAL A 204 13.70 -5.37 1.74
N THR A 205 13.81 -6.69 1.79
CA THR A 205 13.03 -7.62 0.96
C THR A 205 12.10 -8.43 1.85
N MET A 206 10.82 -8.55 1.46
CA MET A 206 9.80 -9.23 2.26
C MET A 206 8.91 -10.11 1.39
N PHE A 207 8.48 -11.23 1.94
CA PHE A 207 7.39 -12.04 1.42
C PHE A 207 6.23 -12.04 2.41
N VAL A 208 5.03 -11.79 1.90
CA VAL A 208 3.78 -11.82 2.66
C VAL A 208 2.82 -12.80 2.00
N ALA A 209 2.58 -13.93 2.66
CA ALA A 209 1.51 -14.84 2.25
C ALA A 209 0.15 -14.12 2.40
N LEU A 210 -0.61 -14.02 1.32
CA LEU A 210 -1.92 -13.37 1.32
C LEU A 210 -3.03 -14.42 1.40
N ALA A 211 -4.00 -14.18 2.28
CA ALA A 211 -5.18 -15.03 2.40
C ALA A 211 -6.37 -14.23 2.92
N ALA A 212 -7.55 -14.52 2.41
CA ALA A 212 -8.79 -13.90 2.87
C ALA A 212 -9.07 -14.15 4.37
N GLU A 213 -8.63 -15.29 4.93
CA GLU A 213 -8.72 -15.55 6.36
C GLU A 213 -7.86 -14.57 7.18
N LYS A 214 -6.62 -14.30 6.73
CA LYS A 214 -5.73 -13.33 7.40
C LYS A 214 -6.34 -11.94 7.42
N ILE A 215 -6.88 -11.51 6.28
CA ILE A 215 -7.56 -10.21 6.14
C ILE A 215 -8.75 -10.12 7.10
N LYS A 216 -9.59 -11.17 7.14
CA LYS A 216 -10.75 -11.24 8.05
C LYS A 216 -10.33 -11.20 9.52
N ASN A 217 -9.25 -11.89 9.90
CA ASN A 217 -8.74 -11.91 11.27
C ASN A 217 -8.15 -10.56 11.69
N ALA A 218 -7.58 -9.79 10.77
CA ALA A 218 -7.03 -8.46 11.05
C ALA A 218 -8.11 -7.37 11.22
N ARG A 219 -9.31 -7.55 10.65
CA ARG A 219 -10.36 -6.53 10.67
C ARG A 219 -10.76 -6.14 12.09
N GLY A 220 -10.62 -4.86 12.40
CA GLY A 220 -10.98 -4.30 13.70
C GLY A 220 -9.94 -4.49 14.81
N MET A 221 -8.83 -5.18 14.53
CA MET A 221 -7.77 -5.44 15.51
C MET A 221 -6.73 -4.32 15.61
N ARG A 222 -6.78 -3.31 14.73
CA ARG A 222 -5.74 -2.27 14.70
C ARG A 222 -5.64 -1.46 16.01
N ASP A 223 -6.76 -1.26 16.70
CA ASP A 223 -6.81 -0.43 17.91
C ASP A 223 -6.28 -1.18 19.16
N THR A 224 -6.06 -2.51 19.08
CA THR A 224 -5.46 -3.30 20.17
C THR A 224 -3.94 -3.39 20.09
N GLU A 225 -3.34 -2.80 19.05
CA GLU A 225 -1.94 -2.98 18.69
C GLU A 225 -1.15 -1.69 18.87
N GLU A 226 0.18 -1.83 18.94
CA GLU A 226 1.07 -0.67 19.04
C GLU A 226 0.83 0.35 17.92
N SER A 227 0.86 1.63 18.26
CA SER A 227 0.87 2.69 17.25
C SER A 227 2.19 2.66 16.47
N GLN A 228 2.19 3.14 15.23
CA GLN A 228 3.42 3.18 14.42
C GLN A 228 4.53 3.98 15.12
N SER A 229 4.18 5.02 15.87
CA SER A 229 5.15 5.78 16.65
C SER A 229 5.75 4.96 17.79
N GLN A 230 4.98 4.10 18.45
CA GLN A 230 5.49 3.20 19.48
C GLN A 230 6.40 2.14 18.87
N VAL A 231 6.01 1.55 17.73
CA VAL A 231 6.86 0.62 16.98
C VAL A 231 8.21 1.28 16.61
N MET A 232 8.20 2.58 16.32
CA MET A 232 9.38 3.36 15.93
C MET A 232 10.05 4.10 17.09
N GLY A 233 10.11 3.53 18.30
CA GLY A 233 10.92 4.13 19.37
C GLY A 233 10.32 5.39 20.01
N GLY A 234 8.99 5.55 19.92
CA GLY A 234 8.29 6.78 20.29
C GLY A 234 8.48 7.93 19.30
N ILE A 235 9.03 7.69 18.11
CA ILE A 235 9.32 8.74 17.12
C ILE A 235 8.28 8.76 16.02
N THR A 236 7.80 9.97 15.75
CA THR A 236 6.79 10.22 14.73
C THR A 236 7.46 10.54 13.39
N ALA A 237 6.82 10.19 12.27
CA ALA A 237 7.30 10.60 10.95
C ALA A 237 7.47 12.13 10.82
N PRO A 238 6.58 12.99 11.37
CA PRO A 238 6.84 14.43 11.46
C PRO A 238 8.18 14.79 12.13
N THR A 239 8.54 14.12 13.23
CA THR A 239 9.83 14.37 13.89
C THR A 239 11.03 14.08 13.00
N ILE A 240 10.96 13.02 12.18
CA ILE A 240 11.99 12.71 11.18
C ILE A 240 12.00 13.77 10.09
N ALA A 241 10.84 14.12 9.55
CA ALA A 241 10.72 15.18 8.57
C ALA A 241 11.33 16.50 9.05
N ASP A 242 11.09 16.87 10.31
CA ASP A 242 11.62 18.08 10.91
C ASP A 242 13.15 18.11 10.88
N SER A 243 13.78 16.96 11.15
CA SER A 243 15.22 16.78 11.14
C SER A 243 15.84 16.82 9.75
N LEU A 244 15.06 16.48 8.73
CA LEU A 244 15.42 16.60 7.33
C LEU A 244 15.25 18.03 6.80
N GLY A 245 14.94 18.98 7.68
CA GLY A 245 14.63 20.35 7.30
C GLY A 245 13.27 20.51 6.63
N TRP A 246 12.41 19.49 6.69
CA TRP A 246 11.08 19.50 6.08
C TRP A 246 9.99 20.09 7.00
N SER A 247 10.34 20.31 8.29
CA SER A 247 9.50 20.95 9.34
C SER A 247 8.89 22.27 8.92
N LYS A 248 9.68 23.11 8.23
CA LYS A 248 9.30 24.48 7.89
C LYS A 248 8.09 24.54 6.94
N LYS A 249 7.68 23.42 6.33
CA LYS A 249 6.62 23.33 5.30
C LYS A 249 5.33 22.63 5.77
N MET A 250 5.15 22.40 7.07
CA MET A 250 3.98 21.65 7.58
C MET A 250 2.82 22.55 8.00
N HIS A 251 1.73 22.55 7.22
CA HIS A 251 0.43 23.08 7.65
C HIS A 251 -0.48 21.99 8.23
N ALA A 252 -1.43 22.43 9.06
CA ALA A 252 -2.35 21.65 9.90
C ALA A 252 -3.39 20.76 9.17
N PHE A 253 -3.17 20.46 7.88
CA PHE A 253 -4.03 19.56 7.11
C PHE A 253 -3.42 18.16 7.01
N TRP A 254 -4.22 17.14 7.35
CA TRP A 254 -3.78 15.75 7.51
C TRP A 254 -3.23 15.07 6.23
N LEU A 255 -3.36 15.71 5.06
CA LEU A 255 -2.92 15.22 3.74
C LEU A 255 -1.54 15.74 3.30
N ALA A 256 -0.89 16.62 4.07
CA ALA A 256 0.45 17.13 3.74
C ALA A 256 1.54 16.57 4.69
N VAL A 257 1.20 15.55 5.47
CA VAL A 257 1.96 15.07 6.63
C VAL A 257 2.75 13.82 6.22
N PHE A 258 4.04 13.78 6.53
CA PHE A 258 4.79 12.53 6.37
C PHE A 258 4.25 11.48 7.33
N GLN A 259 4.27 10.23 6.90
CA GLN A 259 3.76 9.11 7.65
C GLN A 259 4.79 7.99 7.67
N TRP A 260 4.67 7.15 8.70
CA TRP A 260 5.24 5.82 8.63
C TRP A 260 4.35 5.02 7.68
N LEU A 261 4.89 4.65 6.53
CA LEU A 261 4.25 3.82 5.53
C LEU A 261 4.45 2.37 5.91
N HIS A 262 3.38 1.56 5.90
CA HIS A 262 3.58 0.12 6.02
C HIS A 262 4.06 -0.42 4.66
N LEU A 263 5.15 -1.20 4.65
CA LEU A 263 5.55 -1.97 3.47
C LEU A 263 4.55 -3.09 3.18
N SER A 264 3.86 -3.62 4.19
CA SER A 264 2.68 -4.46 4.08
C SER A 264 1.65 -4.00 5.11
N GLY A 265 0.51 -3.52 4.62
CA GLY A 265 -0.55 -2.99 5.45
C GLY A 265 -1.07 -3.99 6.47
N PHE A 266 -1.40 -3.47 7.66
CA PHE A 266 -2.03 -4.25 8.74
C PHE A 266 -3.24 -5.06 8.26
N ALA A 267 -3.99 -4.51 7.30
CA ALA A 267 -5.19 -5.12 6.75
C ALA A 267 -4.95 -6.42 5.97
N PHE A 268 -3.71 -6.68 5.52
CA PHE A 268 -3.33 -7.98 4.96
C PHE A 268 -3.08 -9.07 6.02
N GLY A 269 -3.12 -8.71 7.31
CA GLY A 269 -2.96 -9.66 8.41
C GLY A 269 -1.52 -10.06 8.70
N GLY A 270 -0.57 -9.16 8.43
CA GLY A 270 0.84 -9.29 8.81
C GLY A 270 1.60 -10.39 8.07
N PHE A 271 2.74 -10.80 8.62
CA PHE A 271 3.66 -11.80 8.06
C PHE A 271 3.41 -13.22 8.59
N GLY A 272 2.47 -13.39 9.54
CA GLY A 272 2.06 -14.71 9.99
C GLY A 272 1.50 -15.56 8.85
N LEU A 273 1.70 -16.88 8.91
CA LEU A 273 1.15 -17.80 7.91
C LEU A 273 -0.39 -17.87 8.01
N PRO A 274 -1.10 -18.22 6.93
CA PRO A 274 -2.54 -18.47 6.98
C PRO A 274 -2.92 -19.45 8.10
N GLY A 275 -3.98 -19.14 8.85
CA GLY A 275 -4.43 -19.90 10.02
C GLY A 275 -3.85 -19.45 11.37
N GLN A 276 -2.85 -18.58 11.41
CA GLN A 276 -2.38 -17.98 12.65
C GLN A 276 -3.31 -16.84 13.11
N LYS A 277 -3.96 -17.02 14.26
CA LYS A 277 -5.00 -16.10 14.76
C LYS A 277 -4.49 -14.68 15.04
N GLU A 278 -3.28 -14.55 15.57
CA GLU A 278 -2.65 -13.27 15.92
C GLU A 278 -1.55 -12.86 14.92
N GLY A 279 -1.56 -13.45 13.73
CA GLY A 279 -0.57 -13.15 12.69
C GLY A 279 -0.54 -11.67 12.28
N TYR A 280 -1.64 -10.92 12.49
CA TYR A 280 -1.73 -9.50 12.19
C TYR A 280 -0.79 -8.63 13.03
N SER A 281 -0.47 -9.01 14.27
CA SER A 281 0.41 -8.23 15.16
C SER A 281 1.83 -8.15 14.60
N SER A 282 2.25 -9.15 13.80
CA SER A 282 3.54 -9.11 13.10
C SER A 282 3.68 -7.95 12.10
N SER A 283 2.59 -7.32 11.66
CA SER A 283 2.67 -6.10 10.84
C SER A 283 3.23 -4.88 11.59
N GLN A 284 3.27 -4.93 12.93
CA GLN A 284 3.73 -3.86 13.81
C GLN A 284 5.21 -4.08 14.16
N MET A 285 6.05 -4.05 13.12
CA MET A 285 7.49 -4.17 13.26
C MET A 285 8.21 -3.04 12.53
N PRO A 286 9.37 -2.59 13.04
CA PRO A 286 10.10 -1.49 12.41
C PRO A 286 10.50 -1.75 10.95
N PHE A 287 10.87 -2.98 10.60
CA PHE A 287 11.19 -3.35 9.20
C PHE A 287 10.01 -3.27 8.24
N ASN A 288 8.79 -3.26 8.75
CA ASN A 288 7.60 -3.05 7.94
C ASN A 288 7.26 -1.56 7.80
N LEU A 289 8.05 -0.65 8.37
CA LEU A 289 7.78 0.78 8.35
C LEU A 289 8.87 1.54 7.61
N VAL A 290 8.47 2.30 6.59
CA VAL A 290 9.35 3.24 5.90
C VAL A 290 8.79 4.65 5.98
N PHE A 291 9.66 5.63 5.86
CA PHE A 291 9.31 7.05 5.93
C PHE A 291 8.90 7.56 4.54
N GLY A 292 7.76 8.24 4.46
CA GLY A 292 7.30 8.83 3.19
C GLY A 292 6.08 9.73 3.33
N THR A 293 5.50 10.12 2.20
CA THR A 293 4.37 11.06 2.11
C THR A 293 3.03 10.35 2.39
N SER A 294 2.06 11.10 2.93
CA SER A 294 0.68 10.63 3.08
C SER A 294 0.02 10.27 1.74
N GLU A 295 0.43 10.95 0.68
CA GLU A 295 0.00 10.74 -0.70
C GLU A 295 0.44 9.35 -1.18
N SER A 296 1.72 9.00 -1.01
CA SER A 296 2.21 7.65 -1.32
C SER A 296 1.57 6.59 -0.43
N ASN A 297 1.33 6.85 0.86
CA ASN A 297 0.59 5.93 1.73
C ASN A 297 -0.82 5.63 1.19
N SER A 298 -1.50 6.69 0.73
CA SER A 298 -2.86 6.61 0.21
C SER A 298 -2.90 5.75 -1.05
N LEU A 299 -1.93 5.96 -1.93
CA LEU A 299 -1.74 5.16 -3.13
C LEU A 299 -1.44 3.69 -2.81
N MET A 300 -0.52 3.39 -1.91
CA MET A 300 -0.26 2.01 -1.47
C MET A 300 -1.53 1.37 -0.91
N THR A 301 -2.28 2.11 -0.09
CA THR A 301 -3.56 1.63 0.48
C THR A 301 -4.61 1.32 -0.58
N ARG A 302 -4.65 2.06 -1.70
CA ARG A 302 -5.53 1.74 -2.84
C ARG A 302 -5.28 0.32 -3.35
N TYR A 303 -4.01 -0.01 -3.60
CA TYR A 303 -3.61 -1.34 -4.05
C TYR A 303 -3.95 -2.40 -3.02
N GLU A 304 -3.67 -2.15 -1.75
CA GLU A 304 -3.97 -3.09 -0.67
C GLU A 304 -5.47 -3.37 -0.55
N ASN A 305 -6.31 -2.34 -0.62
CA ASN A 305 -7.77 -2.51 -0.53
C ASN A 305 -8.32 -3.27 -1.74
N ALA A 306 -7.88 -2.92 -2.95
CA ALA A 306 -8.30 -3.59 -4.17
C ALA A 306 -7.98 -5.10 -4.13
N TRP A 307 -6.78 -5.46 -3.66
CA TRP A 307 -6.38 -6.86 -3.53
C TRP A 307 -7.04 -7.59 -2.36
N GLN A 308 -7.38 -6.91 -1.27
CA GLN A 308 -8.23 -7.49 -0.22
C GLN A 308 -9.58 -7.94 -0.79
N ASP A 309 -10.24 -7.07 -1.58
CA ASP A 309 -11.53 -7.38 -2.19
C ASP A 309 -11.42 -8.56 -3.17
N VAL A 310 -10.36 -8.62 -3.98
CA VAL A 310 -10.07 -9.75 -4.86
C VAL A 310 -9.97 -11.05 -4.07
N LEU A 311 -9.13 -11.09 -3.04
CA LEU A 311 -8.90 -12.31 -2.26
C LEU A 311 -10.16 -12.80 -1.55
N GLU A 312 -10.97 -11.88 -1.02
CA GLU A 312 -12.23 -12.25 -0.36
C GLU A 312 -13.26 -12.82 -1.33
N LYS A 313 -13.42 -12.19 -2.49
CA LYS A 313 -14.35 -12.63 -3.55
C LYS A 313 -13.90 -13.94 -4.18
N GLU A 314 -12.61 -14.07 -4.46
CA GLU A 314 -12.00 -15.31 -4.96
C GLU A 314 -12.24 -16.47 -3.98
N GLN A 315 -11.99 -16.27 -2.68
CA GLN A 315 -12.27 -17.30 -1.67
C GLN A 315 -13.75 -17.67 -1.64
N GLU A 316 -14.66 -16.70 -1.75
CA GLU A 316 -16.10 -16.97 -1.76
C GLU A 316 -16.51 -17.81 -2.97
N LEU A 317 -16.11 -17.41 -4.18
CA LEU A 317 -16.38 -18.14 -5.42
C LEU A 317 -15.82 -19.56 -5.34
N SER A 318 -14.59 -19.68 -4.86
CA SER A 318 -13.89 -20.95 -4.73
C SER A 318 -14.63 -21.92 -3.79
N ILE A 319 -15.13 -21.43 -2.65
CA ILE A 319 -15.96 -22.23 -1.72
C ILE A 319 -17.23 -22.71 -2.41
N ARG A 320 -17.94 -21.82 -3.11
CA ARG A 320 -19.19 -22.16 -3.81
C ARG A 320 -18.95 -23.20 -4.89
N TRP A 321 -17.92 -23.02 -5.71
CA TRP A 321 -17.53 -23.97 -6.75
C TRP A 321 -17.24 -25.35 -6.17
N THR A 322 -16.45 -25.41 -5.08
CA THR A 322 -16.12 -26.67 -4.42
C THR A 322 -17.34 -27.33 -3.81
N ASP A 323 -18.26 -26.55 -3.24
CA ASP A 323 -19.52 -27.07 -2.72
C ASP A 323 -20.38 -27.68 -3.83
N LEU A 324 -20.54 -27.00 -4.97
CA LEU A 324 -21.26 -27.53 -6.13
C LEU A 324 -20.60 -28.81 -6.65
N THR A 325 -19.30 -28.78 -6.97
CA THR A 325 -18.62 -29.97 -7.47
C THR A 325 -18.71 -31.14 -6.49
N ARG A 326 -18.62 -30.89 -5.19
CA ARG A 326 -18.78 -31.94 -4.16
C ARG A 326 -20.19 -32.51 -4.14
N ILE A 327 -21.23 -31.68 -4.26
CA ILE A 327 -22.64 -32.12 -4.25
C ILE A 327 -22.92 -33.04 -5.44
N TYR A 328 -22.51 -32.65 -6.65
CA TYR A 328 -22.86 -33.37 -7.88
C TYR A 328 -21.89 -34.52 -8.20
N THR A 329 -20.58 -34.33 -8.02
CA THR A 329 -19.56 -35.31 -8.44
C THR A 329 -19.03 -36.19 -7.31
N LYS A 330 -19.33 -35.85 -6.05
CA LYS A 330 -18.73 -36.45 -4.83
C LYS A 330 -17.20 -36.35 -4.75
N LYS A 331 -16.55 -35.60 -5.64
CA LYS A 331 -15.10 -35.36 -5.58
C LYS A 331 -14.80 -34.25 -4.58
N VAL A 332 -13.75 -34.44 -3.79
CA VAL A 332 -13.19 -33.39 -2.93
C VAL A 332 -12.08 -32.70 -3.71
N ILE A 333 -12.28 -31.42 -4.03
CA ILE A 333 -11.23 -30.57 -4.58
C ILE A 333 -10.50 -29.93 -3.40
N LYS A 334 -9.23 -30.31 -3.19
CA LYS A 334 -8.36 -29.56 -2.28
C LYS A 334 -8.04 -28.22 -2.95
N GLN A 335 -8.19 -27.13 -2.22
CA GLN A 335 -7.79 -25.81 -2.69
C GLN A 335 -6.44 -25.42 -2.11
N PRO A 336 -5.38 -25.40 -2.91
CA PRO A 336 -4.27 -24.51 -2.66
C PRO A 336 -4.50 -23.29 -3.54
N GLN A 337 -5.12 -22.25 -2.98
CA GLN A 337 -4.96 -20.92 -3.53
C GLN A 337 -3.75 -20.33 -2.82
N ASP A 338 -2.66 -20.18 -3.55
CA ASP A 338 -1.48 -19.48 -3.07
C ASP A 338 -1.51 -18.07 -3.63
N ALA A 339 -1.55 -17.09 -2.73
CA ALA A 339 -1.41 -15.69 -3.09
C ALA A 339 -0.31 -15.08 -2.22
N GLY A 340 0.39 -14.11 -2.78
CA GLY A 340 1.54 -13.51 -2.15
C GLY A 340 1.77 -12.07 -2.57
N LEU A 341 2.49 -11.37 -1.71
CA LEU A 341 3.05 -10.06 -1.98
C LEU A 341 4.56 -10.14 -1.71
N ASP A 342 5.35 -9.99 -2.77
CA ASP A 342 6.78 -9.75 -2.68
C ASP A 342 7.04 -8.25 -2.64
N ILE A 343 7.83 -7.80 -1.68
CA ILE A 343 8.21 -6.39 -1.51
C ILE A 343 9.72 -6.28 -1.60
N ARG A 344 10.22 -5.33 -2.39
CA ARG A 344 11.64 -4.96 -2.46
C ARG A 344 11.77 -3.45 -2.39
N THR A 345 12.50 -2.93 -1.41
CA THR A 345 12.83 -1.49 -1.38
C THR A 345 14.15 -1.22 -2.09
N ASN A 346 14.26 -0.08 -2.78
CA ASN A 346 15.49 0.39 -3.43
C ASN A 346 16.13 -0.65 -4.37
N ALA A 347 15.28 -1.40 -5.08
CA ALA A 347 15.69 -2.36 -6.09
C ALA A 347 16.64 -1.68 -7.11
N GLY A 348 17.82 -2.26 -7.33
CA GLY A 348 18.87 -1.61 -8.14
C GLY A 348 18.46 -1.36 -9.60
N ASP A 349 17.55 -2.17 -10.10
CA ASP A 349 16.92 -2.11 -11.41
C ASP A 349 15.71 -1.16 -11.48
N VAL A 350 15.25 -0.62 -10.35
CA VAL A 350 14.10 0.29 -10.29
C VAL A 350 14.62 1.73 -10.10
N PRO A 351 14.36 2.63 -11.07
CA PRO A 351 14.74 4.03 -10.91
C PRO A 351 13.96 4.67 -9.76
N ILE A 352 14.56 5.64 -9.09
CA ILE A 352 13.88 6.52 -8.15
C ILE A 352 13.11 7.56 -8.95
N GLU A 353 11.88 7.87 -8.54
CA GLU A 353 11.13 9.01 -9.05
C GLU A 353 11.03 10.15 -8.04
N PHE A 354 10.98 11.37 -8.57
CA PHE A 354 10.74 12.56 -7.79
C PHE A 354 10.06 13.67 -8.55
N ASP A 355 9.33 14.48 -7.79
CA ASP A 355 8.72 15.70 -8.30
C ASP A 355 9.79 16.79 -8.44
N HIS A 356 9.74 17.51 -9.54
CA HIS A 356 10.62 18.63 -9.86
C HIS A 356 9.80 19.80 -10.34
N TYR A 357 10.14 21.02 -9.94
CA TYR A 357 9.52 22.23 -10.44
C TYR A 357 10.50 22.92 -11.37
N ASP A 358 10.07 23.11 -12.61
CA ASP A 358 10.80 23.85 -13.62
C ASP A 358 10.33 25.31 -13.61
N SER A 359 11.19 26.21 -13.13
CA SER A 359 10.91 27.64 -13.08
C SER A 359 10.87 28.30 -14.46
N ALA A 360 11.48 27.70 -15.49
CA ALA A 360 11.45 28.26 -16.84
C ALA A 360 10.08 28.07 -17.49
N THR A 361 9.42 26.94 -17.19
CA THR A 361 8.11 26.60 -17.75
C THR A 361 6.95 26.83 -16.80
N ASP A 362 7.22 27.13 -15.52
CA ASP A 362 6.21 27.20 -14.44
C ASP A 362 5.34 25.93 -14.41
N ARG A 363 6.03 24.79 -14.48
CA ARG A 363 5.42 23.46 -14.46
C ARG A 363 6.17 22.57 -13.51
N TYR A 364 5.44 21.74 -12.80
CA TYR A 364 6.04 20.60 -12.14
C TYR A 364 6.27 19.51 -13.22
N THR A 365 7.20 18.61 -12.99
CA THR A 365 7.50 17.42 -13.80
C THR A 365 7.93 16.29 -12.87
N THR A 366 7.85 15.05 -13.32
CA THR A 366 8.48 13.92 -12.61
C THR A 366 9.80 13.57 -13.29
N ARG A 367 10.86 13.38 -12.50
CA ARG A 367 12.17 12.94 -13.00
C ARG A 367 12.51 11.56 -12.44
N ARG A 368 13.26 10.79 -13.22
CA ARG A 368 13.73 9.45 -12.88
C ARG A 368 15.24 9.41 -12.75
N PHE A 369 15.74 8.65 -11.78
CA PHE A 369 17.16 8.50 -11.51
C PHE A 369 17.52 7.08 -11.05
N CYS A 370 18.52 6.45 -11.67
CA CYS A 370 19.03 5.16 -11.21
C CYS A 370 20.06 5.35 -10.10
N LEU A 371 19.70 4.98 -8.86
CA LEU A 371 20.63 5.09 -7.73
C LEU A 371 21.81 4.11 -7.83
N PHE A 372 21.60 2.97 -8.45
CA PHE A 372 22.57 1.88 -8.60
C PHE A 372 22.78 1.56 -10.09
N PRO A 373 23.47 2.43 -10.86
CA PRO A 373 23.66 2.20 -12.28
C PRO A 373 24.46 0.90 -12.53
N HIS A 374 23.94 0.04 -13.42
CA HIS A 374 24.61 -1.21 -13.83
C HIS A 374 25.86 -0.97 -14.69
N ASP A 375 25.94 0.18 -15.36
CA ASP A 375 27.08 0.57 -16.18
C ASP A 375 27.70 1.86 -15.64
N SER A 376 29.01 1.83 -15.39
CA SER A 376 29.82 2.99 -14.99
C SER A 376 29.83 4.12 -16.03
N LYS A 377 29.30 3.87 -17.23
CA LYS A 377 29.18 4.84 -18.33
C LYS A 377 27.77 5.42 -18.50
N ALA A 378 26.77 4.92 -17.76
CA ALA A 378 25.44 5.53 -17.79
C ALA A 378 25.58 6.99 -17.35
N LYS A 379 25.14 7.95 -18.18
CA LYS A 379 25.22 9.39 -17.86
C LYS A 379 24.63 9.59 -16.48
N HIS A 380 25.52 9.82 -15.51
CA HIS A 380 25.13 10.17 -14.17
C HIS A 380 24.30 11.46 -14.30
N PHE A 381 23.05 11.44 -13.85
CA PHE A 381 22.52 12.68 -13.29
C PHE A 381 23.31 12.85 -11.99
N ASP A 382 24.46 13.51 -12.07
CA ASP A 382 25.38 13.69 -10.94
C ASP A 382 24.72 14.38 -9.75
N GLN A 383 23.56 15.01 -9.98
CA GLN A 383 22.85 15.79 -8.98
C GLN A 383 21.34 15.62 -9.13
N ILE A 384 20.72 15.09 -8.07
CA ILE A 384 19.35 15.47 -7.72
C ILE A 384 19.43 16.89 -7.17
N PRO A 385 18.45 17.78 -7.43
CA PRO A 385 18.49 19.14 -6.89
C PRO A 385 18.74 19.13 -5.37
N GLY A 386 19.94 19.54 -4.98
CA GLY A 386 20.36 19.68 -3.58
C GLY A 386 21.01 18.46 -2.91
N VAL A 387 21.12 17.28 -3.54
CA VAL A 387 21.73 16.08 -2.92
C VAL A 387 22.52 15.21 -3.91
N ALA A 388 23.72 14.79 -3.53
CA ALA A 388 24.54 13.84 -4.30
C ALA A 388 24.06 12.38 -4.10
N ALA A 389 24.14 11.55 -5.14
CA ALA A 389 23.72 10.15 -5.08
C ALA A 389 24.45 9.35 -3.98
N GLU A 390 25.73 9.67 -3.75
CA GLU A 390 26.57 9.08 -2.70
C GLU A 390 26.01 9.36 -1.31
N THR A 391 25.46 10.56 -1.11
CA THR A 391 24.80 10.93 0.15
C THR A 391 23.53 10.11 0.36
N MET A 392 22.73 9.92 -0.69
CA MET A 392 21.53 9.08 -0.61
C MET A 392 21.87 7.62 -0.30
N ARG A 393 22.92 7.06 -0.93
CA ARG A 393 23.41 5.70 -0.64
C ARG A 393 23.90 5.57 0.80
N ALA A 394 24.69 6.53 1.29
CA ALA A 394 25.13 6.57 2.68
C ALA A 394 23.94 6.58 3.67
N HIS A 395 22.86 7.29 3.33
CA HIS A 395 21.64 7.27 4.14
C HIS A 395 20.90 5.93 4.11
N LEU A 396 20.85 5.21 2.99
CA LEU A 396 20.29 3.85 2.94
C LEU A 396 21.10 2.88 3.80
N GLU A 397 22.43 3.02 3.78
CA GLU A 397 23.32 2.23 4.63
C GLU A 397 23.10 2.51 6.13
N GLU A 398 22.64 3.69 6.49
CA GLU A 398 22.49 4.11 7.88
C GLU A 398 21.07 3.91 8.43
N TYR A 399 20.03 4.08 7.61
CA TYR A 399 18.63 4.15 8.04
C TYR A 399 17.73 3.17 7.29
N HIS A 400 17.38 2.05 7.94
CA HIS A 400 16.54 1.00 7.37
C HIS A 400 15.14 1.45 6.94
N PHE A 401 14.62 2.51 7.56
CA PHE A 401 13.30 3.06 7.28
C PHE A 401 13.30 4.03 6.08
N LEU A 402 14.44 4.23 5.40
CA LEU A 402 14.48 4.98 4.15
C LEU A 402 14.30 4.06 2.94
N ALA A 403 13.27 4.38 2.15
CA ALA A 403 13.03 3.76 0.85
C ALA A 403 12.75 4.88 -0.16
N TYR A 404 13.55 4.95 -1.21
CA TYR A 404 13.36 5.86 -2.34
C TYR A 404 12.48 5.22 -3.43
N SER A 405 12.49 3.90 -3.53
CA SER A 405 11.55 3.12 -4.32
C SER A 405 11.07 1.91 -3.53
N ILE A 406 9.84 1.50 -3.78
CA ILE A 406 9.22 0.29 -3.24
C ILE A 406 8.62 -0.47 -4.41
N GLU A 407 9.16 -1.64 -4.72
CA GLU A 407 8.56 -2.57 -5.66
C GLU A 407 7.62 -3.51 -4.91
N TYR A 408 6.37 -3.54 -5.37
CA TYR A 408 5.33 -4.46 -4.94
C TYR A 408 5.03 -5.41 -6.09
N THR A 409 5.24 -6.69 -5.87
CA THR A 409 4.81 -7.74 -6.79
C THR A 409 3.74 -8.56 -6.12
N LEU A 410 2.49 -8.33 -6.55
CA LEU A 410 1.32 -9.08 -6.12
C LEU A 410 1.10 -10.24 -7.06
N TRP A 411 0.90 -11.43 -6.50
CA TRP A 411 0.66 -12.61 -7.29
C TRP A 411 -0.37 -13.53 -6.66
N MET A 412 -1.04 -14.28 -7.53
CA MET A 412 -1.96 -15.34 -7.18
C MET A 412 -1.74 -16.50 -8.16
N THR A 413 -1.23 -17.61 -7.64
CA THR A 413 -1.02 -18.85 -8.39
C THR A 413 -2.18 -19.79 -8.11
N THR A 414 -3.22 -19.65 -8.91
CA THR A 414 -4.26 -20.67 -9.07
C THR A 414 -4.00 -21.39 -10.38
N LYS A 415 -4.30 -22.70 -10.48
CA LYS A 415 -4.42 -23.34 -11.80
C LYS A 415 -5.45 -22.62 -12.69
N ALA A 416 -6.38 -21.87 -12.09
CA ALA A 416 -7.39 -21.02 -12.71
C ALA A 416 -8.04 -20.11 -11.63
N SER A 417 -8.07 -18.78 -11.82
CA SER A 417 -8.78 -17.86 -10.92
C SER A 417 -10.28 -17.86 -11.22
N TYR A 418 -11.12 -18.00 -10.20
CA TYR A 418 -12.57 -17.93 -10.34
C TYR A 418 -13.08 -16.52 -10.63
N LEU A 419 -12.50 -15.50 -9.98
CA LEU A 419 -12.88 -14.11 -10.21
C LEU A 419 -12.46 -13.62 -11.59
N PHE A 420 -11.33 -14.11 -12.08
CA PHE A 420 -10.73 -13.69 -13.33
C PHE A 420 -10.87 -14.74 -14.45
N ASN A 421 -11.94 -15.56 -14.42
CA ASN A 421 -12.33 -16.48 -15.50
C ASN A 421 -11.19 -17.37 -16.05
N ASP A 422 -10.56 -18.11 -15.15
CA ASP A 422 -9.52 -19.11 -15.37
C ASP A 422 -8.17 -18.57 -15.85
N LEU A 423 -7.81 -17.33 -15.50
CA LEU A 423 -6.43 -16.89 -15.72
C LEU A 423 -5.46 -17.77 -14.91
N PRO A 424 -4.45 -18.38 -15.57
CA PRO A 424 -3.59 -19.41 -14.97
C PRO A 424 -2.55 -18.85 -13.96
N ALA A 425 -2.38 -17.54 -13.93
CA ALA A 425 -1.71 -16.80 -12.85
C ALA A 425 -1.98 -15.31 -13.02
N VAL A 426 -2.33 -14.62 -11.95
CA VAL A 426 -2.36 -13.16 -11.94
C VAL A 426 -1.11 -12.69 -11.21
N LYS A 427 -0.19 -12.06 -11.94
CA LYS A 427 0.97 -11.36 -11.39
C LYS A 427 0.92 -9.90 -11.85
N THR A 428 1.12 -8.97 -10.92
CA THR A 428 1.15 -7.53 -11.18
C THR A 428 2.26 -6.91 -10.34
N THR A 429 3.14 -6.15 -11.00
CA THR A 429 4.20 -5.41 -10.33
C THR A 429 3.90 -3.91 -10.42
N VAL A 430 4.01 -3.21 -9.30
CA VAL A 430 3.86 -1.76 -9.19
C VAL A 430 5.02 -1.19 -8.40
N HIS A 431 5.43 0.03 -8.75
CA HIS A 431 6.44 0.78 -8.03
C HIS A 431 5.81 1.97 -7.31
N PHE A 432 6.14 2.13 -6.04
CA PHE A 432 5.79 3.32 -5.26
C PHE A 432 7.05 4.12 -4.94
N PHE A 433 6.89 5.43 -4.88
CA PHE A 433 7.98 6.36 -4.61
C PHE A 433 7.60 7.15 -3.36
N PRO A 434 8.15 6.81 -2.18
CA PRO A 434 7.72 7.39 -0.90
C PRO A 434 7.84 8.91 -0.80
N PHE A 435 8.60 9.54 -1.69
CA PHE A 435 8.84 10.99 -1.67
C PHE A 435 8.12 11.76 -2.77
N THR A 436 7.38 11.09 -3.66
CA THR A 436 6.51 11.76 -4.64
C THR A 436 5.18 12.17 -4.00
N ARG A 437 4.43 13.02 -4.68
CA ARG A 437 3.12 13.55 -4.26
C ARG A 437 2.01 13.17 -5.23
N PRO A 438 1.75 11.86 -5.44
CA PRO A 438 0.71 11.42 -6.37
C PRO A 438 -0.66 11.95 -5.96
N LEU A 439 -1.47 12.38 -6.92
CA LEU A 439 -2.89 12.65 -6.68
C LEU A 439 -3.65 11.33 -6.81
N LEU A 440 -4.09 10.78 -5.68
CA LEU A 440 -5.07 9.68 -5.67
C LEU A 440 -6.49 10.28 -5.64
N HIS A 441 -7.17 10.25 -6.77
CA HIS A 441 -8.51 10.80 -6.90
C HIS A 441 -9.58 9.76 -6.51
N LYS A 442 -10.68 10.21 -5.88
CA LYS A 442 -11.78 9.34 -5.43
C LYS A 442 -12.35 8.50 -6.57
N ALA A 443 -12.50 9.08 -7.76
CA ALA A 443 -13.08 8.41 -8.93
C ALA A 443 -12.27 7.16 -9.34
N GLU A 444 -10.97 7.13 -9.09
CA GLU A 444 -10.14 5.96 -9.36
C GLU A 444 -10.47 4.80 -8.41
N CYS A 445 -10.68 5.09 -7.12
CA CYS A 445 -11.11 4.07 -6.16
C CYS A 445 -12.54 3.61 -6.41
N ASP A 446 -13.41 4.47 -6.93
CA ASP A 446 -14.75 4.08 -7.35
C ASP A 446 -14.68 3.15 -8.56
N LEU A 447 -13.83 3.45 -9.55
CA LEU A 447 -13.59 2.59 -10.70
C LEU A 447 -13.05 1.23 -10.30
N ASP A 448 -12.08 1.16 -9.37
CA ASP A 448 -11.55 -0.12 -8.86
C ASP A 448 -12.68 -1.00 -8.29
N ARG A 449 -13.60 -0.41 -7.50
CA ARG A 449 -14.73 -1.13 -6.92
C ARG A 449 -15.72 -1.61 -7.97
N VAL A 450 -16.03 -0.77 -8.95
CA VAL A 450 -16.95 -1.10 -10.05
C VAL A 450 -16.39 -2.24 -10.90
N VAL A 451 -15.08 -2.20 -11.22
CA VAL A 451 -14.39 -3.27 -11.95
C VAL A 451 -14.49 -4.59 -11.18
N ILE A 452 -14.14 -4.60 -9.90
CA ILE A 452 -14.19 -5.83 -9.08
C ILE A 452 -15.62 -6.34 -8.87
N ARG A 453 -16.60 -5.43 -8.73
CA ARG A 453 -18.02 -5.82 -8.67
C ARG A 453 -18.44 -6.54 -9.95
N ASN A 454 -18.21 -5.92 -11.11
CA ASN A 454 -18.62 -6.48 -12.40
C ASN A 454 -17.93 -7.81 -12.72
N LEU A 455 -16.63 -7.95 -12.41
CA LEU A 455 -15.93 -9.23 -12.54
C LEU A 455 -16.55 -10.32 -11.68
N TYR A 456 -16.89 -9.99 -10.43
CA TYR A 456 -17.52 -10.94 -9.51
C TYR A 456 -18.92 -11.34 -9.96
N GLU A 457 -19.71 -10.40 -10.49
CA GLU A 457 -21.05 -10.70 -11.02
C GLU A 457 -20.98 -11.61 -12.27
N GLN A 458 -20.01 -11.39 -13.16
CA GLN A 458 -19.76 -12.29 -14.29
C GLN A 458 -19.34 -13.69 -13.82
N ALA A 459 -18.46 -13.78 -12.82
CA ALA A 459 -18.04 -15.06 -12.26
C ALA A 459 -19.20 -15.80 -11.57
N LEU A 460 -20.11 -15.08 -10.91
CA LEU A 460 -21.33 -15.66 -10.35
C LEU A 460 -22.27 -16.20 -11.43
N ALA A 461 -22.47 -15.46 -12.52
CA ALA A 461 -23.28 -15.95 -13.64
C ALA A 461 -22.68 -17.23 -14.25
N GLY A 462 -21.36 -17.27 -14.45
CA GLY A 462 -20.68 -18.48 -14.92
C GLY A 462 -20.78 -19.68 -13.95
N LEU A 463 -20.91 -19.41 -12.65
CA LEU A 463 -21.16 -20.44 -11.63
C LEU A 463 -22.59 -20.99 -11.74
N GLU A 464 -23.58 -20.13 -12.01
CA GLU A 464 -24.98 -20.53 -12.23
C GLU A 464 -25.09 -21.40 -13.49
N ASP A 465 -24.45 -21.01 -14.60
CA ASP A 465 -24.38 -21.81 -15.83
C ASP A 465 -23.73 -23.19 -15.57
N TYR A 466 -22.68 -23.23 -14.73
CA TYR A 466 -22.03 -24.48 -14.34
C TYR A 466 -22.92 -25.37 -13.47
N GLU A 467 -23.69 -24.80 -12.55
CA GLU A 467 -24.69 -25.52 -11.75
C GLU A 467 -25.76 -26.15 -12.64
N ASP A 468 -26.29 -25.39 -13.60
CA ASP A 468 -27.29 -25.87 -14.56
C ASP A 468 -26.74 -27.03 -15.41
N ALA A 469 -25.50 -26.91 -15.89
CA ALA A 469 -24.82 -27.99 -16.62
C ALA A 469 -24.67 -29.27 -15.77
N LEU A 470 -24.32 -29.13 -14.48
CA LEU A 470 -24.26 -30.28 -13.55
C LEU A 470 -25.64 -30.87 -13.27
N VAL A 471 -26.69 -30.05 -13.18
CA VAL A 471 -28.07 -30.54 -13.00
C VAL A 471 -28.51 -31.38 -14.20
N ASP A 472 -28.19 -30.94 -15.41
CA ASP A 472 -28.51 -31.66 -16.63
C ASP A 472 -27.69 -32.95 -16.79
N GLU A 473 -26.39 -32.94 -16.44
CA GLU A 473 -25.53 -34.13 -16.51
C GLU A 473 -25.91 -35.20 -15.48
N TYR A 474 -26.19 -34.81 -14.23
CA TYR A 474 -26.40 -35.75 -13.12
C TYR A 474 -27.88 -35.94 -12.73
N GLY A 475 -28.81 -35.27 -13.41
CA GLY A 475 -30.27 -35.49 -13.29
C GLY A 475 -30.89 -35.13 -11.93
N MET A 476 -30.19 -34.38 -11.07
CA MET A 476 -30.65 -34.08 -9.70
C MET A 476 -31.39 -32.73 -9.62
N ARG A 477 -32.58 -32.63 -10.22
CA ARG A 477 -33.41 -31.39 -10.18
C ARG A 477 -33.96 -31.00 -8.80
N ASN A 478 -33.70 -31.73 -7.72
CA ASN A 478 -34.41 -31.56 -6.44
C ASN A 478 -33.58 -31.66 -5.14
N VAL A 479 -32.25 -31.59 -5.18
CA VAL A 479 -31.47 -31.45 -3.93
C VAL A 479 -31.36 -29.98 -3.57
N LYS A 480 -32.45 -29.39 -3.04
CA LYS A 480 -32.33 -28.08 -2.37
C LYS A 480 -31.26 -28.20 -1.29
N PRO A 481 -30.18 -27.40 -1.32
CA PRO A 481 -29.19 -27.42 -0.26
C PRO A 481 -29.91 -27.17 1.07
N LYS A 482 -29.80 -28.12 2.01
CA LYS A 482 -30.42 -27.99 3.34
C LYS A 482 -29.98 -26.65 3.93
N GLY A 483 -30.93 -25.73 4.04
CA GLY A 483 -30.69 -24.32 4.24
C GLY A 483 -29.69 -24.02 5.36
N ARG A 484 -28.54 -23.47 4.98
CA ARG A 484 -27.87 -22.50 5.84
C ARG A 484 -28.81 -21.30 5.87
N LYS A 485 -29.57 -21.15 6.95
CA LYS A 485 -30.30 -19.90 7.23
C LYS A 485 -29.30 -18.76 7.01
N PRO A 486 -29.60 -17.76 6.15
CA PRO A 486 -28.80 -16.55 6.14
C PRO A 486 -28.80 -16.06 7.59
N LYS A 487 -27.62 -15.85 8.17
CA LYS A 487 -27.52 -15.11 9.42
C LYS A 487 -28.08 -13.73 9.09
N ALA A 488 -29.35 -13.52 9.41
CA ALA A 488 -29.93 -12.21 9.50
C ALA A 488 -28.96 -11.39 10.35
N SER A 489 -28.33 -10.41 9.73
CA SER A 489 -27.67 -9.33 10.45
C SER A 489 -28.74 -8.77 11.39
N LYS A 490 -28.64 -9.10 12.69
CA LYS A 490 -29.52 -8.51 13.69
C LYS A 490 -29.31 -7.01 13.60
N GLY A 491 -30.33 -6.34 13.10
CA GLY A 491 -30.33 -4.90 12.85
C GLY A 491 -29.93 -4.14 14.10
N ARG A 492 -28.90 -3.32 13.95
CA ARG A 492 -28.68 -2.16 14.81
C ARG A 492 -29.47 -1.00 14.22
N SER A 493 -30.80 -1.11 14.30
CA SER A 493 -31.74 -0.07 13.86
C SER A 493 -33.03 -0.24 14.66
N LYS A 494 -33.02 0.25 15.91
CA LYS A 494 -34.19 0.64 16.72
C LYS A 494 -33.74 1.21 18.08
N LYS A 495 -33.06 2.36 18.04
CA LYS A 495 -32.96 3.32 19.16
C LYS A 495 -32.72 4.72 18.58
N ALA A 496 -33.73 5.26 17.89
CA ALA A 496 -33.74 6.66 17.46
C ALA A 496 -35.16 7.25 17.28
N SER A 497 -36.23 6.59 17.76
CA SER A 497 -37.60 7.12 17.63
C SER A 497 -38.41 7.07 18.93
N GLN A 498 -37.79 7.33 20.08
CA GLN A 498 -38.51 7.50 21.36
C GLN A 498 -37.91 8.62 22.26
N SER A 499 -37.40 9.71 21.68
CA SER A 499 -37.08 10.92 22.45
C SER A 499 -37.62 12.21 21.83
N ALA A 500 -38.76 12.11 21.15
CA ALA A 500 -39.57 13.25 20.73
C ALA A 500 -40.99 13.04 21.25
N LYS A 501 -41.12 13.06 22.58
CA LYS A 501 -42.36 13.27 23.36
C LYS A 501 -42.01 13.24 24.86
N LYS A 502 -41.34 14.30 25.31
CA LYS A 502 -41.55 14.99 26.59
C LYS A 502 -40.68 16.24 26.60
#